data_AF-A0A497ALP4-F1
#
_entry.id   AF-A0A497ALP4-F1
#
_cell.length_a   1.000
_cell.length_b   1.000
_cell.length_c   1.000
_cell.angle_alpha   90.00
_cell.angle_beta   90.00
_cell.angle_gamma   90.00
#
_symmetry.space_group_name_H-M   'P 1'
#
loop_
_entity.id
_entity.type
_entity.pdbx_description
1 polymer ?
#
loop_
_entity_poly.entity_id
_entity_poly.type
_entity_poly.pdbx_seq_one_letter_code
_entity_poly.pdbx_strand_id
1 'polypeptide(L)'
;MALSFTQKQRVEEIVLTTAIAIYVIALTAYAIGKHNSFTTYAWDLGIFDQAFWTTVNQDRWFEYTCERHLTESSSFFGVHFSPLLFTLIPAYYMLQRAETLLLLQSILLGLSAIPIYRIGRIYLEKKQACLFALLYLLNPALHGVNSYDFHVQAFLPLTLGYLTYYELTGRTPEMLLAAFLSLAVQEQVVYILAAFALWKALRVLWSRDFEARRRGVASLGMLVALVFMWWVFAGRAIHHFNPQIPEHLKAGQHYAVLGVDDPLEIPVYVLTHPYAVLRALNYDWYNKVWYLLALFSPYLLFSFRKPQALIPTVPWFAISLLSNYPPYYRLGFQYPAYVIPFIASSAIQGAGDITASQGEVKTGALFKVLTALAIGLSLAVSPLSPLTRGLHLSPAYEKPHFDARTDKIH
;
A
#
# COMPACT_ATOMS: atom_id res chain seq x y z
N MET A 1 37.84 -12.36 -16.96
CA MET A 1 36.58 -13.03 -16.53
C MET A 1 35.93 -12.38 -15.30
N ALA A 2 36.70 -11.89 -14.30
CA ALA A 2 36.17 -11.20 -13.11
C ALA A 2 35.49 -9.83 -13.39
N LEU A 3 35.93 -9.09 -14.42
CA LEU A 3 35.32 -7.81 -14.82
C LEU A 3 33.88 -7.94 -15.36
N SER A 4 33.48 -9.10 -15.86
CA SER A 4 32.11 -9.31 -16.38
C SER A 4 31.07 -9.56 -15.28
N PHE A 5 31.52 -9.97 -14.10
CA PHE A 5 30.63 -10.34 -12.99
C PHE A 5 30.17 -9.12 -12.18
N THR A 6 31.06 -8.14 -12.00
CA THR A 6 30.76 -6.82 -11.41
C THR A 6 29.98 -5.91 -12.35
N GLN A 7 30.20 -6.01 -13.67
CA GLN A 7 29.44 -5.25 -14.66
C GLN A 7 27.96 -5.67 -14.72
N LYS A 8 27.66 -6.96 -14.64
CA LYS A 8 26.26 -7.44 -14.66
C LYS A 8 25.45 -6.94 -13.47
N GLN A 9 26.01 -6.95 -12.25
CA GLN A 9 25.33 -6.38 -11.07
C GLN A 9 24.91 -4.92 -11.27
N ARG A 10 25.72 -4.12 -11.97
CA ARG A 10 25.38 -2.72 -12.26
C ARG A 10 24.20 -2.58 -13.23
N VAL A 11 23.99 -3.48 -14.18
CA VAL A 11 22.95 -3.29 -15.21
C VAL A 11 21.56 -3.37 -14.62
N GLU A 12 21.22 -4.43 -13.88
CA GLU A 12 19.86 -4.55 -13.31
C GLU A 12 19.58 -3.46 -12.25
N GLU A 13 20.60 -3.04 -11.50
CA GLU A 13 20.49 -1.93 -10.56
C GLU A 13 20.26 -0.60 -11.28
N ILE A 14 21.01 -0.30 -12.35
CA ILE A 14 20.79 0.89 -13.19
C ILE A 14 19.40 0.86 -13.81
N VAL A 15 18.95 -0.28 -14.35
CA VAL A 15 17.61 -0.42 -14.93
C VAL A 15 16.54 -0.14 -13.87
N LEU A 16 16.67 -0.73 -12.68
CA LEU A 16 15.73 -0.50 -11.58
C LEU A 16 15.72 0.96 -11.14
N THR A 17 16.88 1.57 -10.89
CA THR A 17 16.97 2.97 -10.47
C THR A 17 16.42 3.92 -11.55
N THR A 18 16.69 3.62 -12.83
CA THR A 18 16.13 4.39 -13.95
C THR A 18 14.62 4.26 -14.01
N ALA A 19 14.08 3.05 -13.84
CA ALA A 19 12.63 2.82 -13.81
C ALA A 19 11.95 3.52 -12.63
N ILE A 20 12.58 3.51 -11.44
CA ILE A 20 12.11 4.26 -10.27
C ILE A 20 12.12 5.76 -10.59
N ALA A 21 13.19 6.29 -11.17
CA ALA A 21 13.26 7.71 -11.53
C ALA A 21 12.17 8.09 -12.55
N ILE A 22 11.97 7.28 -13.59
CA ILE A 22 10.90 7.48 -14.58
C ILE A 22 9.53 7.47 -13.91
N TYR A 23 9.26 6.49 -13.05
CA TYR A 23 8.01 6.41 -12.28
C TYR A 23 7.81 7.69 -11.47
N VAL A 24 8.79 8.09 -10.66
CA VAL A 24 8.69 9.28 -9.80
C VAL A 24 8.42 10.53 -10.64
N ILE A 25 9.16 10.74 -11.72
CA ILE A 25 8.99 11.90 -12.59
C ILE A 25 7.61 11.91 -13.25
N ALA A 26 7.20 10.80 -13.86
CA ALA A 26 5.94 10.71 -14.59
C ALA A 26 4.73 10.90 -13.66
N LEU A 27 4.72 10.23 -12.51
CA LEU A 27 3.62 10.28 -11.56
C LEU A 27 3.57 11.61 -10.80
N THR A 28 4.74 12.21 -10.48
CA THR A 28 4.78 13.57 -9.91
C THR A 28 4.23 14.59 -10.92
N ALA A 29 4.66 14.52 -12.18
CA ALA A 29 4.16 15.41 -13.22
C ALA A 29 2.64 15.28 -13.41
N TYR A 30 2.12 14.04 -13.36
CA TYR A 30 0.68 13.79 -13.42
C TYR A 30 -0.07 14.39 -12.22
N ALA A 31 0.40 14.12 -10.99
CA ALA A 31 -0.23 14.59 -9.77
C ALA A 31 -0.17 16.13 -9.64
N ILE A 32 0.97 16.76 -9.96
CA ILE A 32 1.09 18.23 -9.99
C ILE A 32 0.23 18.81 -11.11
N GLY A 33 0.18 18.18 -12.29
CA GLY A 33 -0.71 18.60 -13.36
C GLY A 33 -2.16 18.63 -12.90
N LYS A 34 -2.59 17.61 -12.14
CA LYS A 34 -3.94 17.55 -11.56
C LYS A 34 -4.18 18.68 -10.56
N HIS A 35 -3.19 18.96 -9.71
CA HIS A 35 -3.26 20.06 -8.74
C HIS A 35 -3.42 21.40 -9.45
N ASN A 36 -2.59 21.66 -10.46
CA ASN A 36 -2.60 22.89 -11.23
C ASN A 36 -3.85 23.07 -12.10
N SER A 37 -4.53 21.98 -12.45
CA SER A 37 -5.84 22.01 -13.10
C SER A 37 -7.03 22.05 -12.12
N PHE A 38 -6.78 22.27 -10.83
CA PHE A 38 -7.81 22.28 -9.76
C PHE A 38 -8.63 20.99 -9.67
N THR A 39 -8.01 19.84 -9.93
CA THR A 39 -8.61 18.49 -9.85
C THR A 39 -8.09 17.67 -8.67
N THR A 40 -7.59 18.36 -7.65
CA THR A 40 -7.27 17.81 -6.32
C THR A 40 -8.31 18.26 -5.30
N TYR A 41 -8.42 17.54 -4.19
CA TYR A 41 -9.50 17.65 -3.23
C TYR A 41 -9.04 18.17 -1.87
N ALA A 42 -9.96 18.84 -1.18
CA ALA A 42 -9.73 19.32 0.18
C ALA A 42 -9.58 18.17 1.19
N TRP A 43 -10.24 17.02 0.98
CA TRP A 43 -10.32 15.91 1.92
C TRP A 43 -9.04 15.08 2.07
N ASP A 44 -8.10 15.16 1.12
CA ASP A 44 -6.81 14.49 1.24
C ASP A 44 -5.70 15.54 1.16
N LEU A 45 -5.43 16.09 -0.04
CA LEU A 45 -4.33 17.03 -0.22
C LEU A 45 -4.49 18.29 0.63
N GLY A 46 -5.70 18.85 0.72
CA GLY A 46 -5.98 20.04 1.52
C GLY A 46 -5.81 19.82 3.03
N ILE A 47 -6.23 18.65 3.55
CA ILE A 47 -6.00 18.26 4.95
C ILE A 47 -4.50 18.27 5.25
N PHE A 48 -3.71 17.56 4.46
CA PHE A 48 -2.30 17.41 4.77
C PHE A 48 -1.49 18.67 4.49
N ASP A 49 -1.78 19.43 3.44
CA ASP A 49 -1.09 20.70 3.19
C ASP A 49 -1.30 21.68 4.34
N GLN A 50 -2.55 21.83 4.82
CA GLN A 50 -2.84 22.65 5.99
C GLN A 50 -2.20 22.09 7.27
N ALA A 51 -2.33 20.78 7.53
CA ALA A 51 -1.77 20.14 8.73
C ALA A 51 -0.24 20.28 8.82
N PHE A 52 0.46 20.16 7.69
CA PHE A 52 1.91 20.37 7.63
C PHE A 52 2.25 21.85 7.83
N TRP A 53 1.52 22.75 7.17
CA TRP A 53 1.74 24.18 7.29
C TRP A 53 1.52 24.70 8.71
N THR A 54 0.47 24.26 9.43
CA THR A 54 0.25 24.66 10.83
C THR A 54 1.31 24.09 11.77
N THR A 55 1.80 22.88 11.48
CA THR A 55 2.89 22.27 12.28
C THR A 55 4.17 23.08 12.16
N VAL A 56 4.49 23.53 10.94
CA VAL A 56 5.70 24.30 10.65
C VAL A 56 5.63 25.75 11.14
N ASN A 57 4.48 26.42 10.96
CA ASN A 57 4.39 27.87 11.14
C ASN A 57 3.64 28.32 12.40
N GLN A 58 2.92 27.42 13.06
CA GLN A 58 2.03 27.78 14.17
C GLN A 58 2.23 26.92 15.43
N ASP A 59 3.23 26.04 15.44
CA ASP A 59 3.47 25.06 16.52
C ASP A 59 2.23 24.21 16.85
N ARG A 60 1.34 24.01 15.87
CA ARG A 60 0.09 23.26 15.99
C ARG A 60 0.21 21.94 15.23
N TRP A 61 0.36 20.85 15.99
CA TRP A 61 0.67 19.54 15.43
C TRP A 61 -0.50 18.98 14.61
N PHE A 62 -0.29 18.98 13.30
CA PHE A 62 -1.19 18.46 12.27
C PHE A 62 -2.63 18.96 12.39
N GLU A 63 -2.84 20.23 12.73
CA GLU A 63 -4.16 20.86 12.82
C GLU A 63 -4.68 21.27 11.44
N TYR A 64 -5.97 21.02 11.16
CA TYR A 64 -6.60 21.39 9.89
C TYR A 64 -8.10 21.67 10.08
N THR A 65 -8.76 22.13 9.02
CA THR A 65 -10.10 22.72 9.11
C THR A 65 -11.20 21.94 8.39
N CYS A 66 -10.85 21.10 7.41
CA CYS A 66 -11.80 20.35 6.58
C CYS A 66 -12.72 19.43 7.38
N GLU A 67 -12.24 18.88 8.50
CA GLU A 67 -12.98 17.89 9.31
C GLU A 67 -13.12 18.32 10.78
N ARG A 68 -13.28 19.62 11.04
CA ARG A 68 -13.51 20.14 12.41
C ARG A 68 -14.70 19.52 13.13
N HIS A 69 -15.68 19.02 12.37
CA HIS A 69 -16.84 18.31 12.91
C HIS A 69 -16.52 16.89 13.40
N LEU A 70 -15.34 16.35 13.06
CA LEU A 70 -14.90 14.99 13.40
C LEU A 70 -13.97 14.94 14.62
N THR A 71 -13.23 16.01 14.90
CA THR A 71 -12.25 16.04 16.00
C THR A 71 -12.28 17.36 16.75
N GLU A 72 -12.48 17.29 18.07
CA GLU A 72 -12.49 18.47 18.95
C GLU A 72 -11.17 19.25 18.88
N SER A 73 -10.04 18.55 18.81
CA SER A 73 -8.71 19.19 18.70
C SER A 73 -8.39 19.74 17.32
N SER A 74 -9.20 19.42 16.29
CA SER A 74 -8.88 19.72 14.88
C SER A 74 -7.57 19.11 14.39
N SER A 75 -6.91 18.24 15.18
CA SER A 75 -5.67 17.58 14.81
C SER A 75 -5.94 16.27 14.08
N PHE A 76 -5.14 15.98 13.06
CA PHE A 76 -5.20 14.72 12.33
C PHE A 76 -5.00 13.52 13.27
N PHE A 77 -4.23 13.68 14.35
CA PHE A 77 -4.02 12.64 15.35
C PHE A 77 -5.27 12.28 16.16
N GLY A 78 -6.30 13.13 16.15
CA GLY A 78 -7.63 12.81 16.69
C GLY A 78 -8.51 11.98 15.77
N VAL A 79 -8.10 11.80 14.50
CA VAL A 79 -8.78 10.94 13.51
C VAL A 79 -7.95 9.68 13.24
N HIS A 80 -6.68 9.88 12.90
CA HIS A 80 -5.71 8.81 12.63
C HIS A 80 -4.36 9.12 13.30
N PHE A 81 -3.82 8.15 14.03
CA PHE A 81 -2.52 8.31 14.66
C PHE A 81 -1.40 7.94 13.70
N SER A 82 -0.81 8.95 13.06
CA SER A 82 0.18 8.82 11.98
C SER A 82 1.51 9.56 12.27
N PRO A 83 2.25 9.19 13.33
CA PRO A 83 3.48 9.89 13.70
C PRO A 83 4.58 9.83 12.64
N LEU A 84 4.50 8.91 11.67
CA LEU A 84 5.46 8.86 10.57
C LEU A 84 5.43 10.14 9.71
N LEU A 85 4.35 10.92 9.74
CA LEU A 85 4.25 12.21 9.05
C LEU A 85 5.36 13.19 9.47
N PHE A 86 5.84 13.12 10.72
CA PHE A 86 6.96 13.96 11.18
C PHE A 86 8.23 13.78 10.33
N THR A 87 8.41 12.62 9.69
CA THR A 87 9.57 12.38 8.82
C THR A 87 9.57 13.24 7.55
N LEU A 88 8.40 13.75 7.12
CA LEU A 88 8.28 14.61 5.95
C LEU A 88 8.35 16.11 6.29
N ILE A 89 8.22 16.47 7.58
CA ILE A 89 8.23 17.86 8.03
C ILE A 89 9.49 18.61 7.58
N PRO A 90 10.73 18.06 7.67
CA PRO A 90 11.90 18.77 7.20
C PRO A 90 11.86 19.12 5.70
N ALA A 91 11.33 18.22 4.87
CA ALA A 91 11.21 18.47 3.43
C ALA A 91 10.12 19.51 3.12
N TYR A 92 8.98 19.42 3.80
CA TYR A 92 7.90 20.41 3.67
C TYR A 92 8.32 21.78 4.21
N TYR A 93 9.09 21.84 5.30
CA TYR A 93 9.64 23.08 5.85
C TYR A 93 10.48 23.85 4.81
N MET A 94 11.29 23.14 4.03
CA MET A 94 12.10 23.74 2.96
C MET A 94 11.25 24.27 1.80
N LEU A 95 10.16 23.59 1.48
CA LEU A 95 9.27 23.91 0.35
C LEU A 95 7.81 23.68 0.78
N GLN A 96 7.21 24.68 1.42
CA GLN A 96 5.85 24.61 1.97
C GLN A 96 4.81 24.76 0.86
N ARG A 97 4.59 23.67 0.12
CA ARG A 97 3.75 23.59 -1.07
C ARG A 97 3.06 22.23 -1.13
N ALA A 98 1.82 22.20 -1.60
CA ALA A 98 1.08 20.95 -1.80
C ALA A 98 1.82 20.00 -2.76
N GLU A 99 2.49 20.55 -3.78
CA GLU A 99 3.30 19.80 -4.75
C GLU A 99 4.48 19.06 -4.09
N THR A 100 5.01 19.58 -2.98
CA THR A 100 6.06 18.90 -2.21
C THR A 100 5.53 17.58 -1.65
N LEU A 101 4.31 17.55 -1.13
CA LEU A 101 3.68 16.33 -0.62
C LEU A 101 3.43 15.32 -1.74
N LEU A 102 2.95 15.77 -2.91
CA LEU A 102 2.72 14.92 -4.08
C LEU A 102 4.03 14.30 -4.62
N LEU A 103 5.13 15.07 -4.64
CA LEU A 103 6.46 14.57 -4.98
C LEU A 103 6.93 13.52 -3.97
N LEU A 104 6.82 13.80 -2.66
CA LEU A 104 7.26 12.88 -1.61
C LEU A 104 6.49 11.55 -1.64
N GLN A 105 5.16 11.59 -1.86
CA GLN A 105 4.34 10.40 -2.11
C GLN A 105 4.88 9.59 -3.29
N SER A 106 5.18 10.25 -4.41
CA SER A 106 5.70 9.60 -5.60
C SER A 106 7.06 8.94 -5.36
N ILE A 107 7.94 9.58 -4.60
CA ILE A 107 9.24 9.03 -4.18
C ILE A 107 9.04 7.77 -3.32
N LEU A 108 8.19 7.83 -2.29
CA LEU A 108 7.95 6.68 -1.40
C LEU A 108 7.43 5.45 -2.18
N LEU A 109 6.45 5.68 -3.06
CA LEU A 109 5.87 4.63 -3.90
C LEU A 109 6.87 4.09 -4.92
N GLY A 110 7.66 4.95 -5.57
CA GLY A 110 8.73 4.51 -6.47
C GLY A 110 9.80 3.69 -5.76
N LEU A 111 10.27 4.15 -4.59
CA LEU A 111 11.28 3.45 -3.78
C LEU A 111 10.79 2.09 -3.27
N SER A 112 9.48 1.88 -3.14
CA SER A 112 8.93 0.59 -2.71
C SER A 112 9.20 -0.56 -3.68
N ALA A 113 9.63 -0.29 -4.93
CA ALA A 113 10.14 -1.32 -5.83
C ALA A 113 11.48 -1.95 -5.37
N ILE A 114 12.25 -1.27 -4.52
CA ILE A 114 13.54 -1.77 -4.01
C ILE A 114 13.36 -3.03 -3.15
N PRO A 115 12.53 -3.04 -2.09
CA PRO A 115 12.30 -4.27 -1.33
C PRO A 115 11.70 -5.38 -2.20
N ILE A 116 10.87 -5.07 -3.20
CA ILE A 116 10.34 -6.06 -4.14
C ILE A 116 11.44 -6.71 -4.97
N TYR A 117 12.37 -5.92 -5.53
CA TYR A 117 13.55 -6.46 -6.21
C TYR A 117 14.38 -7.33 -5.27
N ARG A 118 14.62 -6.87 -4.03
CA ARG A 118 15.39 -7.62 -3.03
C ARG A 118 14.73 -8.94 -2.63
N ILE A 119 13.40 -8.98 -2.50
CA ILE A 119 12.64 -10.22 -2.30
C ILE A 119 12.79 -11.12 -3.54
N GLY A 120 12.69 -10.54 -4.73
CA GLY A 120 12.97 -11.21 -6.02
C GLY A 120 14.29 -11.96 -5.99
N ARG A 121 15.34 -11.31 -5.52
CA ARG A 121 16.70 -11.87 -5.44
C ARG A 121 16.88 -13.04 -4.48
N ILE A 122 15.88 -13.35 -3.64
CA ILE A 122 15.87 -14.52 -2.76
C ILE A 122 15.42 -15.77 -3.53
N TYR A 123 14.48 -15.61 -4.48
CA TYR A 123 13.78 -16.73 -5.12
C TYR A 123 14.03 -16.86 -6.63
N LEU A 124 14.56 -15.82 -7.26
CA LEU A 124 14.65 -15.70 -8.71
C LEU A 124 16.03 -15.19 -9.14
N GLU A 125 16.36 -15.45 -10.40
CA GLU A 125 17.55 -14.88 -11.03
C GLU A 125 17.46 -13.35 -11.15
N LYS A 126 18.61 -12.67 -11.26
CA LYS A 126 18.72 -11.20 -11.26
C LYS A 126 17.73 -10.51 -12.21
N LYS A 127 17.68 -11.00 -13.45
CA LYS A 127 16.81 -10.45 -14.50
C LYS A 127 15.33 -10.62 -14.18
N GLN A 128 14.96 -11.77 -13.62
CA GLN A 128 13.58 -12.07 -13.23
C GLN A 128 13.19 -11.22 -12.02
N ALA A 129 14.05 -11.10 -11.01
CA ALA A 129 13.83 -10.21 -9.87
C ALA A 129 13.64 -8.75 -10.32
N CYS A 130 14.47 -8.27 -11.25
CA CYS A 130 14.35 -6.95 -11.84
C CYS A 130 13.01 -6.80 -12.57
N LEU A 131 12.63 -7.79 -13.40
CA LEU A 131 11.34 -7.82 -14.07
C LEU A 131 10.16 -7.68 -13.09
N PHE A 132 10.12 -8.44 -12.00
CA PHE A 132 9.04 -8.33 -11.01
C PHE A 132 8.94 -6.94 -10.36
N ALA A 133 10.08 -6.28 -10.14
CA ALA A 133 10.11 -4.90 -9.66
C ALA A 133 9.63 -3.89 -10.72
N LEU A 134 9.92 -4.12 -12.00
CA LEU A 134 9.35 -3.31 -13.10
C LEU A 134 7.83 -3.52 -13.24
N LEU A 135 7.37 -4.77 -13.16
CA LEU A 135 5.95 -5.11 -13.16
C LEU A 135 5.21 -4.48 -11.98
N TYR A 136 5.92 -4.31 -10.85
CA TYR A 136 5.41 -3.64 -9.66
C TYR A 136 5.19 -2.16 -9.89
N LEU A 137 6.18 -1.48 -10.47
CA LEU A 137 6.05 -0.08 -10.85
C LEU A 137 4.96 0.14 -11.90
N LEU A 138 4.72 -0.83 -12.79
CA LEU A 138 3.67 -0.76 -13.81
C LEU A 138 2.26 -1.11 -13.29
N ASN A 139 2.13 -1.56 -12.04
CA ASN A 139 0.86 -2.03 -11.49
C ASN A 139 -0.16 -0.87 -11.43
N PRO A 140 -1.34 -0.99 -12.10
CA PRO A 140 -2.36 0.06 -12.08
C PRO A 140 -2.84 0.46 -10.68
N ALA A 141 -2.79 -0.47 -9.72
CA ALA A 141 -3.13 -0.17 -8.34
C ALA A 141 -2.10 0.76 -7.68
N LEU A 142 -0.81 0.57 -7.94
CA LEU A 142 0.25 1.46 -7.45
C LEU A 142 0.13 2.85 -8.09
N HIS A 143 -0.11 2.89 -9.41
CA HIS A 143 -0.41 4.14 -10.11
C HIS A 143 -1.65 4.84 -9.54
N GLY A 144 -2.70 4.07 -9.21
CA GLY A 144 -3.94 4.57 -8.63
C GLY A 144 -3.73 5.22 -7.27
N VAL A 145 -2.95 4.57 -6.38
CA VAL A 145 -2.52 5.15 -5.10
C VAL A 145 -1.80 6.47 -5.37
N ASN A 146 -0.83 6.50 -6.28
CA ASN A 146 -0.05 7.71 -6.54
C ASN A 146 -0.83 8.86 -7.19
N SER A 147 -1.79 8.54 -8.06
CA SER A 147 -2.55 9.49 -8.89
C SER A 147 -3.73 10.12 -8.15
N TYR A 148 -4.09 9.53 -7.02
CA TYR A 148 -4.91 10.18 -6.03
C TYR A 148 -4.09 11.21 -5.23
N ASP A 149 -4.75 11.96 -4.37
CA ASP A 149 -4.14 13.01 -3.57
C ASP A 149 -3.17 12.45 -2.50
N PHE A 150 -2.43 13.32 -1.82
CA PHE A 150 -1.49 12.88 -0.79
C PHE A 150 -2.20 12.21 0.39
N HIS A 151 -1.67 11.07 0.85
CA HIS A 151 -2.22 10.34 1.99
C HIS A 151 -1.15 9.47 2.69
N VAL A 152 -1.34 9.20 3.99
CA VAL A 152 -0.35 8.49 4.81
C VAL A 152 -0.08 7.06 4.36
N GLN A 153 -1.04 6.40 3.72
CA GLN A 153 -0.89 5.01 3.27
C GLN A 153 0.19 4.85 2.20
N ALA A 154 0.64 5.93 1.53
CA ALA A 154 1.74 5.91 0.58
C ALA A 154 3.08 5.39 1.16
N PHE A 155 3.24 5.42 2.49
CA PHE A 155 4.40 4.82 3.17
C PHE A 155 4.36 3.28 3.21
N LEU A 156 3.16 2.68 3.25
CA LEU A 156 2.98 1.25 3.49
C LEU A 156 3.66 0.35 2.46
N PRO A 157 3.62 0.63 1.15
CA PRO A 157 4.25 -0.25 0.18
C PRO A 157 5.75 -0.42 0.43
N LEU A 158 6.43 0.66 0.84
CA LEU A 158 7.85 0.65 1.19
C LEU A 158 8.10 -0.10 2.51
N THR A 159 7.38 0.26 3.58
CA THR A 159 7.64 -0.30 4.92
C THR A 159 7.23 -1.77 5.01
N LEU A 160 6.07 -2.16 4.45
CA LEU A 160 5.60 -3.56 4.42
C LEU A 160 6.44 -4.43 3.48
N GLY A 161 6.95 -3.85 2.38
CA GLY A 161 7.91 -4.50 1.51
C GLY A 161 9.19 -4.85 2.26
N TYR A 162 9.77 -3.90 2.99
CA TYR A 162 10.96 -4.15 3.81
C TYR A 162 10.70 -5.08 5.00
N LEU A 163 9.55 -4.96 5.67
CA LEU A 163 9.10 -5.90 6.70
C LEU A 163 9.17 -7.35 6.19
N THR A 164 8.60 -7.58 5.01
CA THR A 164 8.61 -8.90 4.37
C THR A 164 10.02 -9.33 3.99
N TYR A 165 10.82 -8.44 3.39
CA TYR A 165 12.22 -8.74 3.03
C TYR A 165 13.08 -9.15 4.24
N TYR A 166 12.99 -8.41 5.35
CA TYR A 166 13.77 -8.68 6.55
C TYR A 166 13.31 -9.95 7.27
N GLU A 167 12.02 -10.25 7.27
CA GLU A 167 11.49 -11.53 7.76
C GLU A 167 11.99 -12.71 6.92
N LEU A 168 12.02 -12.58 5.60
CA LEU A 168 12.49 -13.64 4.70
C LEU A 168 14.00 -13.87 4.79
N THR A 169 14.77 -12.85 5.20
CA THR A 169 16.23 -12.92 5.35
C THR A 169 16.70 -13.14 6.79
N GLY A 170 15.77 -13.28 7.75
CA GLY A 170 16.09 -13.56 9.16
C GLY A 170 16.70 -12.39 9.93
N ARG A 171 16.51 -11.15 9.45
CA ARG A 171 17.05 -9.92 10.06
C ARG A 171 16.05 -9.31 11.04
N THR A 172 16.00 -9.87 12.25
CA THR A 172 14.97 -9.52 13.25
C THR A 172 14.94 -8.05 13.66
N PRO A 173 16.06 -7.37 13.98
CA PRO A 173 16.02 -5.96 14.36
C PRO A 173 15.44 -5.06 13.26
N GLU A 174 15.87 -5.26 12.02
CA GLU A 174 15.39 -4.52 10.87
C GLU A 174 13.94 -4.86 10.52
N MET A 175 13.52 -6.11 10.71
CA MET A 175 12.12 -6.52 10.60
C MET A 175 11.25 -5.78 11.64
N LEU A 176 11.69 -5.72 12.91
CA LEU A 176 10.95 -5.02 13.96
C LEU A 176 10.91 -3.51 13.73
N LEU A 177 11.99 -2.91 13.21
CA LEU A 177 12.00 -1.51 12.79
C LEU A 177 11.00 -1.27 11.64
N ALA A 178 11.00 -2.10 10.61
CA ALA A 178 10.05 -1.98 9.51
C ALA A 178 8.59 -2.20 9.97
N ALA A 179 8.37 -3.09 10.93
CA ALA A 179 7.07 -3.27 11.58
C ALA A 179 6.64 -2.00 12.33
N PHE A 180 7.52 -1.43 13.15
CA PHE A 180 7.27 -0.18 13.87
C PHE A 180 6.95 0.97 12.91
N LEU A 181 7.74 1.14 11.85
CA LEU A 181 7.50 2.17 10.84
C LEU A 181 6.16 1.97 10.12
N SER A 182 5.77 0.71 9.85
CA SER A 182 4.46 0.41 9.27
C SER A 182 3.31 0.77 10.23
N LEU A 183 3.45 0.45 11.52
CA LEU A 183 2.49 0.82 12.55
C LEU A 183 2.36 2.35 12.71
N ALA A 184 3.49 3.06 12.59
CA ALA A 184 3.56 4.52 12.64
C ALA A 184 2.86 5.23 11.47
N VAL A 185 2.46 4.49 10.42
CA VAL A 185 1.67 5.05 9.31
C VAL A 185 0.25 5.35 9.75
N GLN A 186 -0.42 4.39 10.40
CA GLN A 186 -1.81 4.51 10.82
C GLN A 186 -2.16 3.39 11.79
N GLU A 187 -3.03 3.65 12.77
CA GLU A 187 -3.43 2.70 13.80
C GLU A 187 -4.04 1.41 13.25
N GLN A 188 -4.73 1.46 12.12
CA GLN A 188 -5.38 0.29 11.50
C GLN A 188 -4.38 -0.74 10.96
N VAL A 189 -3.10 -0.36 10.79
CA VAL A 189 -2.05 -1.26 10.31
C VAL A 189 -1.78 -2.40 11.31
N VAL A 190 -2.22 -2.27 12.57
CA VAL A 190 -2.19 -3.36 13.57
C VAL A 190 -2.85 -4.64 13.06
N TYR A 191 -3.95 -4.55 12.31
CA TYR A 191 -4.67 -5.72 11.81
C TYR A 191 -3.85 -6.45 10.73
N ILE A 192 -3.20 -5.69 9.85
CA ILE A 192 -2.30 -6.22 8.82
C ILE A 192 -1.09 -6.91 9.47
N LEU A 193 -0.50 -6.31 10.49
CA LEU A 193 0.64 -6.92 11.19
C LEU A 193 0.25 -8.09 12.09
N ALA A 194 -0.96 -8.12 12.64
CA ALA A 194 -1.48 -9.30 13.33
C ALA A 194 -1.60 -10.49 12.37
N ALA A 195 -2.11 -10.26 11.15
CA ALA A 195 -2.15 -11.28 10.11
C ALA A 195 -0.74 -11.66 9.62
N PHE A 196 0.20 -10.71 9.54
CA PHE A 196 1.61 -11.00 9.29
C PHE A 196 2.24 -11.86 10.38
N ALA A 197 1.92 -11.60 11.65
CA ALA A 197 2.37 -12.41 12.78
C ALA A 197 1.81 -13.84 12.68
N LEU A 198 0.56 -14.02 12.24
CA LEU A 198 -0.02 -15.33 11.96
C LEU A 198 0.72 -16.06 10.83
N TRP A 199 1.02 -15.36 9.72
CA TRP A 199 1.84 -15.93 8.63
C TRP A 199 3.21 -16.39 9.14
N LYS A 200 3.89 -15.54 9.93
CA LYS A 200 5.17 -15.88 10.57
C LYS A 200 5.03 -17.07 11.51
N ALA A 201 3.98 -17.14 12.33
CA ALA A 201 3.73 -18.26 13.24
C ALA A 201 3.64 -19.58 12.49
N LEU A 202 2.94 -19.62 11.36
CA LEU A 202 2.88 -20.80 10.50
C LEU A 202 4.26 -21.20 9.95
N ARG A 203 5.08 -20.24 9.52
CA ARG A 203 6.48 -20.51 9.10
C ARG A 203 7.32 -21.11 10.23
N VAL A 204 7.17 -20.58 11.45
CA VAL A 204 7.87 -21.06 12.64
C VAL A 204 7.43 -22.48 13.01
N LEU A 205 6.13 -22.77 12.92
CA LEU A 205 5.56 -24.10 13.20
C LEU A 205 6.06 -25.16 12.20
N TRP A 206 6.23 -24.80 10.93
CA TRP A 206 6.75 -25.71 9.90
C TRP A 206 8.28 -25.80 9.85
N SER A 207 9.01 -25.01 10.63
CA SER A 207 10.48 -25.10 10.69
C SER A 207 10.91 -26.41 11.36
N ARG A 208 11.70 -27.21 10.64
CA ARG A 208 12.33 -28.44 11.17
C ARG A 208 13.62 -28.17 11.93
N ASP A 209 14.25 -27.02 11.70
CA ASP A 209 15.45 -26.59 12.41
C ASP A 209 15.05 -26.00 13.78
N PHE A 210 15.55 -26.60 14.85
CA PHE A 210 15.28 -26.20 16.23
C PHE A 210 15.75 -24.78 16.54
N GLU A 211 16.95 -24.41 16.08
CA GLU A 211 17.53 -23.08 16.33
C GLU A 211 16.81 -22.02 15.52
N ALA A 212 16.46 -22.32 14.27
CA ALA A 212 15.61 -21.44 13.46
C ALA A 212 14.22 -21.26 14.10
N ARG A 213 13.62 -22.34 14.62
CA ARG A 213 12.34 -22.30 15.32
C ARG A 213 12.42 -21.48 16.60
N ARG A 214 13.46 -21.67 17.43
CA ARG A 214 13.68 -20.92 18.67
C ARG A 214 13.79 -19.41 18.41
N ARG A 215 14.63 -19.00 17.46
CA ARG A 215 14.73 -17.59 17.02
C ARG A 215 13.42 -17.08 16.42
N GLY A 216 12.72 -17.93 15.68
CA GLY A 216 11.40 -17.66 15.11
C GLY A 216 10.35 -17.35 16.17
N VAL A 217 10.25 -18.17 17.23
CA VAL A 217 9.34 -17.96 18.36
C VAL A 217 9.67 -16.66 19.10
N ALA A 218 10.94 -16.40 19.39
CA ALA A 218 11.35 -15.17 20.07
C ALA A 218 10.99 -13.92 19.27
N SER A 219 11.33 -13.88 17.97
CA SER A 219 11.00 -12.76 17.07
C SER A 219 9.49 -12.60 16.85
N LEU A 220 8.72 -13.69 16.84
CA LEU A 220 7.26 -13.65 16.80
C LEU A 220 6.69 -13.02 18.08
N GLY A 221 7.17 -13.44 19.26
CA GLY A 221 6.75 -12.86 20.53
C GLY A 221 7.02 -11.35 20.61
N MET A 222 8.19 -10.90 20.15
CA MET A 222 8.53 -9.48 20.04
C MET A 222 7.59 -8.72 19.09
N LEU A 223 7.28 -9.29 17.93
CA LEU A 223 6.36 -8.69 16.97
C LEU A 223 4.94 -8.57 17.56
N VAL A 224 4.42 -9.63 18.19
CA VAL A 224 3.09 -9.62 18.83
C VAL A 224 3.04 -8.59 19.95
N ALA A 225 4.08 -8.52 20.79
CA ALA A 225 4.18 -7.51 21.84
C ALA A 225 4.18 -6.09 21.25
N LEU A 226 4.95 -5.85 20.18
CA LEU A 226 5.00 -4.56 19.49
C LEU A 226 3.62 -4.16 18.95
N VAL A 227 2.92 -5.08 18.26
CA VAL A 227 1.57 -4.83 17.72
C VAL A 227 0.59 -4.49 18.84
N PHE A 228 0.60 -5.27 19.93
CA PHE A 228 -0.29 -5.04 21.07
C PHE A 228 0.00 -3.71 21.77
N MET A 229 1.28 -3.41 22.06
CA MET A 229 1.68 -2.15 22.66
C MET A 229 1.30 -0.95 21.79
N TRP A 230 1.49 -1.06 20.47
CA TRP A 230 1.10 0.00 19.54
C TRP A 230 -0.41 0.21 19.52
N TRP A 231 -1.20 -0.87 19.47
CA TRP A 231 -2.66 -0.77 19.51
C TRP A 231 -3.15 -0.01 20.74
N VAL A 232 -2.62 -0.33 21.93
CA VAL A 232 -2.95 0.38 23.17
C VAL A 232 -2.48 1.84 23.11
N PHE A 233 -1.25 2.08 22.66
CA PHE A 233 -0.67 3.42 22.61
C PHE A 233 -1.40 4.34 21.61
N ALA A 234 -1.61 3.89 20.38
CA ALA A 234 -2.31 4.62 19.34
C ALA A 234 -3.77 4.91 19.75
N GLY A 235 -4.46 3.94 20.35
CA GLY A 235 -5.81 4.16 20.87
C GLY A 235 -5.86 5.25 21.96
N ARG A 236 -4.89 5.25 22.89
CA ARG A 236 -4.76 6.32 23.90
C ARG A 236 -4.39 7.67 23.29
N ALA A 237 -3.53 7.69 22.28
CA ALA A 237 -3.15 8.91 21.58
C ALA A 237 -4.37 9.53 20.87
N ILE A 238 -5.13 8.74 20.11
CA ILE A 238 -6.37 9.21 19.45
C ILE A 238 -7.35 9.73 20.51
N HIS A 239 -7.57 8.98 21.59
CA HIS A 239 -8.47 9.41 22.67
C HIS A 239 -8.02 10.71 23.35
N HIS A 240 -6.71 10.97 23.43
CA HIS A 240 -6.19 12.24 23.95
C HIS A 240 -6.54 13.43 23.05
N PHE A 241 -6.48 13.25 21.72
CA PHE A 241 -6.82 14.30 20.75
C PHE A 241 -8.32 14.38 20.42
N ASN A 242 -9.07 13.32 20.69
CA ASN A 242 -10.49 13.21 20.38
C ASN A 242 -11.21 12.33 21.42
N PRO A 243 -11.47 12.87 22.63
CA PRO A 243 -12.04 12.08 23.73
C PRO A 243 -13.48 11.65 23.47
N GLN A 244 -14.24 12.43 22.69
CA GLN A 244 -15.63 12.16 22.31
C GLN A 244 -15.73 11.82 20.83
N ILE A 245 -15.25 10.64 20.44
CA ILE A 245 -15.32 10.17 19.04
C ILE A 245 -16.81 10.06 18.63
N PRO A 246 -17.28 10.84 17.63
CA PRO A 246 -18.65 10.73 17.18
C PRO A 246 -18.98 9.34 16.62
N GLU A 247 -20.19 8.83 16.85
CA GLU A 247 -20.57 7.46 16.40
C GLU A 247 -20.39 7.24 14.90
N HIS A 248 -20.63 8.27 14.08
CA HIS A 248 -20.46 8.19 12.63
C HIS A 248 -18.99 7.99 12.18
N LEU A 249 -18.01 8.25 13.04
CA LEU A 249 -16.59 7.97 12.76
C LEU A 249 -16.24 6.48 12.84
N LYS A 250 -17.12 5.64 13.37
CA LYS A 250 -16.90 4.19 13.37
C LYS A 250 -16.99 3.57 11.97
N ALA A 251 -17.37 4.33 10.94
CA ALA A 251 -17.53 3.84 9.57
C ALA A 251 -18.56 2.69 9.43
N GLY A 252 -19.48 2.54 10.40
CA GLY A 252 -20.54 1.52 10.39
C GLY A 252 -21.40 1.54 9.14
N GLN A 253 -21.74 2.74 8.65
CA GLN A 253 -22.50 2.95 7.42
C GLN A 253 -21.87 2.29 6.17
N HIS A 254 -20.56 2.01 6.19
CA HIS A 254 -19.87 1.30 5.11
C HIS A 254 -20.17 -0.21 5.10
N TYR A 255 -20.88 -0.73 6.11
CA TYR A 255 -21.20 -2.15 6.29
C TYR A 255 -22.69 -2.41 6.49
N ALA A 256 -23.55 -1.46 6.13
CA ALA A 256 -25.00 -1.62 6.15
C ALA A 256 -25.47 -2.86 5.36
N VAL A 257 -24.78 -3.23 4.26
CA VAL A 257 -25.10 -4.45 3.49
C VAL A 257 -24.73 -5.75 4.20
N LEU A 258 -23.74 -5.70 5.08
CA LEU A 258 -23.37 -6.81 5.97
C LEU A 258 -24.34 -6.89 7.16
N GLY A 259 -24.90 -5.75 7.57
CA GLY A 259 -25.81 -5.63 8.71
C GLY A 259 -25.09 -5.43 10.03
N VAL A 260 -23.95 -4.72 10.00
CA VAL A 260 -23.09 -4.43 11.15
C VAL A 260 -22.92 -2.91 11.28
N ASP A 261 -23.03 -2.41 12.52
CA ASP A 261 -22.91 -0.97 12.83
C ASP A 261 -21.50 -0.57 13.26
N ASP A 262 -20.65 -1.53 13.66
CA ASP A 262 -19.26 -1.29 14.04
C ASP A 262 -18.32 -2.29 13.32
N PRO A 263 -17.35 -1.84 12.50
CA PRO A 263 -16.41 -2.72 11.80
C PRO A 263 -15.63 -3.67 12.73
N LEU A 264 -15.50 -3.34 14.02
CA LEU A 264 -14.87 -4.21 15.01
C LEU A 264 -15.67 -5.50 15.28
N GLU A 265 -16.96 -5.54 14.95
CA GLU A 265 -17.81 -6.74 15.09
C GLU A 265 -17.59 -7.75 13.96
N ILE A 266 -17.07 -7.30 12.80
CA ILE A 266 -16.92 -8.11 11.58
C ILE A 266 -16.24 -9.46 11.85
N PRO A 267 -15.11 -9.56 12.59
CA PRO A 267 -14.40 -10.84 12.77
C PRO A 267 -15.26 -11.97 13.37
N VAL A 268 -16.18 -11.64 14.27
CA VAL A 268 -17.09 -12.62 14.90
C VAL A 268 -18.37 -12.76 14.09
N TYR A 269 -18.89 -11.64 13.55
CA TYR A 269 -20.14 -11.62 12.79
C TYR A 269 -20.08 -12.50 11.54
N VAL A 270 -18.97 -12.46 10.79
CA VAL A 270 -18.80 -13.25 9.57
C VAL A 270 -18.83 -14.76 9.81
N LEU A 271 -18.42 -15.21 11.01
CA LEU A 271 -18.42 -16.62 11.38
C LEU A 271 -19.80 -17.12 11.79
N THR A 272 -20.65 -16.22 12.28
CA THR A 272 -21.97 -16.53 12.84
C THR A 272 -23.12 -16.26 11.84
N HIS A 273 -22.87 -15.45 10.80
CA HIS A 273 -23.88 -15.00 9.84
C HIS A 273 -23.47 -15.23 8.37
N PRO A 274 -23.25 -16.48 7.92
CA PRO A 274 -22.73 -16.78 6.58
C PRO A 274 -23.63 -16.26 5.43
N TYR A 275 -24.95 -16.22 5.63
CA TYR A 275 -25.86 -15.65 4.63
C TYR A 275 -25.66 -14.13 4.45
N ALA A 276 -25.41 -13.40 5.53
CA ALA A 276 -25.11 -11.97 5.46
C ALA A 276 -23.80 -11.70 4.71
N VAL A 277 -22.78 -12.55 4.93
CA VAL A 277 -21.51 -12.52 4.20
C VAL A 277 -21.74 -12.70 2.70
N LEU A 278 -22.53 -13.69 2.28
CA LEU A 278 -22.82 -13.92 0.87
C LEU A 278 -23.56 -12.74 0.23
N ARG A 279 -24.51 -12.11 0.94
CA ARG A 279 -25.19 -10.89 0.47
C ARG A 279 -24.21 -9.73 0.30
N ALA A 280 -23.33 -9.50 1.27
CA ALA A 280 -22.33 -8.45 1.22
C ALA A 280 -21.33 -8.65 0.07
N LEU A 281 -20.89 -9.89 -0.18
CA LEU A 281 -20.03 -10.23 -1.31
C LEU A 281 -20.74 -10.05 -2.67
N ASN A 282 -22.04 -10.34 -2.74
CA ASN A 282 -22.85 -10.15 -3.94
C ASN A 282 -23.14 -8.67 -4.24
N TYR A 283 -23.13 -7.81 -3.23
CA TYR A 283 -23.25 -6.37 -3.42
C TYR A 283 -22.06 -5.81 -4.20
N ASP A 284 -22.34 -5.14 -5.32
CA ASP A 284 -21.35 -4.58 -6.24
C ASP A 284 -20.25 -5.58 -6.67
N TRP A 285 -20.64 -6.86 -6.84
CA TRP A 285 -19.71 -7.97 -7.07
C TRP A 285 -18.81 -7.77 -8.29
N TYR A 286 -19.33 -7.13 -9.35
CA TYR A 286 -18.58 -6.91 -10.59
C TYR A 286 -17.38 -5.99 -10.34
N ASN A 287 -17.54 -4.90 -9.58
CA ASN A 287 -16.44 -4.01 -9.22
C ASN A 287 -15.45 -4.71 -8.28
N LYS A 288 -15.93 -5.51 -7.33
CA LYS A 288 -15.08 -6.29 -6.43
C LYS A 288 -14.20 -7.30 -7.19
N VAL A 289 -14.76 -7.99 -8.19
CA VAL A 289 -14.00 -8.90 -9.05
C VAL A 289 -12.98 -8.12 -9.88
N TRP A 290 -13.37 -7.01 -10.51
CA TRP A 290 -12.44 -6.18 -11.28
C TRP A 290 -11.30 -5.61 -10.43
N TYR A 291 -11.59 -5.20 -9.21
CA TYR A 291 -10.60 -4.74 -8.24
C TYR A 291 -9.58 -5.83 -7.90
N LEU A 292 -10.04 -7.05 -7.60
CA LEU A 292 -9.15 -8.17 -7.35
C LEU A 292 -8.31 -8.52 -8.59
N LEU A 293 -8.93 -8.57 -9.78
CA LEU A 293 -8.19 -8.81 -11.02
C LEU A 293 -7.12 -7.75 -11.26
N ALA A 294 -7.43 -6.48 -11.01
CA ALA A 294 -6.48 -5.39 -11.18
C ALA A 294 -5.34 -5.44 -10.15
N LEU A 295 -5.64 -5.67 -8.87
CA LEU A 295 -4.63 -5.81 -7.81
C LEU A 295 -3.65 -6.94 -8.08
N PHE A 296 -4.20 -8.11 -8.44
CA PHE A 296 -3.41 -9.30 -8.70
C PHE A 296 -2.82 -9.29 -10.10
N SER A 297 -3.22 -8.42 -11.01
CA SER A 297 -2.50 -8.24 -12.26
C SER A 297 -1.19 -7.47 -12.02
N PRO A 298 -0.05 -7.85 -12.63
CA PRO A 298 0.19 -8.97 -13.56
C PRO A 298 0.67 -10.27 -12.88
N TYR A 299 0.43 -10.41 -11.59
CA TYR A 299 0.94 -11.45 -10.71
C TYR A 299 0.06 -12.70 -10.57
N LEU A 300 -1.16 -12.64 -11.12
CA LEU A 300 -2.29 -13.53 -10.81
C LEU A 300 -1.90 -15.02 -10.80
N LEU A 301 -1.18 -15.49 -11.83
CA LEU A 301 -0.82 -16.91 -11.94
C LEU A 301 0.18 -17.39 -10.88
N PHE A 302 1.01 -16.49 -10.34
CA PHE A 302 2.07 -16.85 -9.41
C PHE A 302 1.65 -16.72 -7.96
N SER A 303 0.86 -15.70 -7.59
CA SER A 303 0.46 -15.48 -6.20
C SER A 303 -0.27 -16.70 -5.62
N PHE A 304 -1.11 -17.36 -6.40
CA PHE A 304 -1.84 -18.56 -5.95
C PHE A 304 -0.97 -19.81 -5.81
N ARG A 305 0.28 -19.80 -6.28
CA ARG A 305 1.22 -20.91 -6.05
C ARG A 305 1.81 -20.89 -4.63
N LYS A 306 1.78 -19.72 -3.98
CA LYS A 306 2.19 -19.49 -2.58
C LYS A 306 1.13 -18.69 -1.82
N PRO A 307 -0.07 -19.27 -1.59
CA PRO A 307 -1.20 -18.57 -0.99
C PRO A 307 -0.93 -18.17 0.48
N GLN A 308 -0.06 -18.89 1.18
CA GLN A 308 0.32 -18.57 2.57
C GLN A 308 0.93 -17.16 2.67
N ALA A 309 1.66 -16.69 1.65
CA ALA A 309 2.22 -15.35 1.63
C ALA A 309 1.16 -14.23 1.45
N LEU A 310 -0.10 -14.58 1.17
CA LEU A 310 -1.22 -13.65 1.10
C LEU A 310 -1.98 -13.50 2.42
N ILE A 311 -1.67 -14.29 3.47
CA ILE A 311 -2.31 -14.16 4.79
C ILE A 311 -2.33 -12.70 5.30
N PRO A 312 -1.26 -11.90 5.18
CA PRO A 312 -1.28 -10.50 5.61
C PRO A 312 -2.32 -9.62 4.89
N THR A 313 -2.80 -10.02 3.71
CA THR A 313 -3.80 -9.28 2.93
C THR A 313 -5.24 -9.54 3.39
N VAL A 314 -5.47 -10.61 4.15
CA VAL A 314 -6.80 -11.07 4.56
C VAL A 314 -7.61 -9.99 5.31
N PRO A 315 -7.05 -9.26 6.29
CA PRO A 315 -7.83 -8.23 6.99
C PRO A 315 -8.35 -7.16 6.05
N TRP A 316 -7.52 -6.65 5.13
CA TRP A 316 -7.95 -5.66 4.15
C TRP A 316 -9.00 -6.22 3.19
N PHE A 317 -8.85 -7.46 2.71
CA PHE A 317 -9.87 -8.07 1.84
C PHE A 317 -11.19 -8.33 2.55
N ALA A 318 -11.17 -8.68 3.86
CA ALA A 318 -12.39 -8.80 4.63
C ALA A 318 -13.12 -7.45 4.74
N ILE A 319 -12.40 -6.40 5.12
CA ILE A 319 -12.92 -5.02 5.22
C ILE A 319 -13.43 -4.52 3.86
N SER A 320 -12.64 -4.62 2.80
CA SER A 320 -13.01 -4.10 1.49
C SER A 320 -14.14 -4.86 0.81
N LEU A 321 -14.08 -6.20 0.78
CA LEU A 321 -15.04 -7.00 0.00
C LEU A 321 -16.40 -7.17 0.71
N LEU A 322 -16.46 -6.98 2.02
CA LEU A 322 -17.73 -7.03 2.77
C LEU A 322 -18.40 -5.66 2.90
N SER A 323 -17.77 -4.60 2.41
CA SER A 323 -18.28 -3.25 2.48
C SER A 323 -19.25 -2.91 1.33
N ASN A 324 -20.15 -1.96 1.58
CA ASN A 324 -20.91 -1.22 0.57
C ASN A 324 -20.28 0.13 0.19
N TYR A 325 -19.06 0.43 0.62
CA TYR A 325 -18.35 1.67 0.33
C TYR A 325 -17.38 1.48 -0.85
N PRO A 326 -17.70 1.97 -2.06
CA PRO A 326 -16.94 1.67 -3.27
C PRO A 326 -15.45 2.03 -3.23
N PRO A 327 -15.00 3.12 -2.58
CA PRO A 327 -13.57 3.43 -2.49
C PRO A 327 -12.69 2.31 -1.92
N TYR A 328 -13.22 1.44 -1.04
CA TYR A 328 -12.43 0.33 -0.49
C TYR A 328 -12.12 -0.77 -1.52
N TYR A 329 -12.94 -0.93 -2.55
CA TYR A 329 -12.78 -1.97 -3.57
C TYR A 329 -12.77 -1.39 -4.98
N ARG A 330 -12.22 -0.18 -5.15
CA ARG A 330 -11.93 0.42 -6.46
C ARG A 330 -10.47 0.89 -6.52
N LEU A 331 -9.92 0.91 -7.73
CA LEU A 331 -8.60 1.50 -7.96
C LEU A 331 -8.68 3.03 -7.91
N GLY A 332 -7.52 3.67 -7.76
CA GLY A 332 -7.44 5.13 -7.76
C GLY A 332 -7.89 5.77 -6.45
N PHE A 333 -7.73 5.02 -5.37
CA PHE A 333 -7.74 5.43 -3.97
C PHE A 333 -6.52 4.82 -3.29
N GLN A 334 -6.22 5.26 -2.08
CA GLN A 334 -5.07 4.89 -1.26
C GLN A 334 -5.02 3.42 -0.81
N TYR A 335 -6.17 2.77 -0.71
CA TYR A 335 -6.28 1.52 0.03
C TYR A 335 -5.55 0.29 -0.54
N PRO A 336 -5.30 0.14 -1.86
CA PRO A 336 -4.41 -0.89 -2.36
C PRO A 336 -3.03 -0.94 -1.67
N ALA A 337 -2.55 0.19 -1.13
CA ALA A 337 -1.27 0.28 -0.44
C ALA A 337 -1.11 -0.72 0.73
N TYR A 338 -2.20 -1.16 1.38
CA TYR A 338 -2.15 -2.16 2.45
C TYR A 338 -1.74 -3.56 1.96
N VAL A 339 -1.93 -3.89 0.67
CA VAL A 339 -1.86 -5.27 0.18
C VAL A 339 -0.90 -5.50 -0.99
N ILE A 340 -0.66 -4.50 -1.86
CA ILE A 340 0.18 -4.65 -3.05
C ILE A 340 1.57 -5.29 -2.75
N PRO A 341 2.36 -4.88 -1.73
CA PRO A 341 3.68 -5.48 -1.49
C PRO A 341 3.60 -6.98 -1.14
N PHE A 342 2.54 -7.42 -0.45
CA PHE A 342 2.35 -8.84 -0.12
C PHE A 342 1.92 -9.66 -1.33
N ILE A 343 1.07 -9.11 -2.20
CA ILE A 343 0.67 -9.74 -3.46
C ILE A 343 1.90 -9.97 -4.35
N ALA A 344 2.76 -8.95 -4.48
CA ALA A 344 4.02 -9.03 -5.23
C ALA A 344 4.99 -10.05 -4.61
N SER A 345 5.15 -10.06 -3.28
CA SER A 345 5.98 -11.05 -2.58
C SER A 345 5.48 -12.48 -2.79
N SER A 346 4.16 -12.70 -2.70
CA SER A 346 3.54 -14.00 -2.96
C SER A 346 3.80 -14.48 -4.39
N ALA A 347 3.72 -13.57 -5.36
CA ALA A 347 3.99 -13.88 -6.76
C ALA A 347 5.47 -14.22 -7.02
N ILE A 348 6.40 -13.50 -6.41
CA ILE A 348 7.83 -13.79 -6.51
C ILE A 348 8.13 -15.20 -5.96
N GLN A 349 7.60 -15.52 -4.77
CA GLN A 349 7.79 -16.83 -4.16
C GLN A 349 7.16 -17.95 -5.02
N GLY A 350 5.96 -17.69 -5.56
CA GLY A 350 5.30 -18.62 -6.48
C GLY A 350 6.05 -18.83 -7.79
N ALA A 351 6.63 -17.78 -8.36
CA ALA A 351 7.47 -17.87 -9.55
C ALA A 351 8.76 -18.67 -9.30
N GLY A 352 9.35 -18.53 -8.11
CA GLY A 352 10.50 -19.34 -7.68
C GLY A 352 10.15 -20.83 -7.62
N ASP A 353 9.02 -21.19 -7.00
CA ASP A 353 8.51 -22.56 -6.94
C ASP A 353 8.28 -23.17 -8.34
N ILE A 354 7.70 -22.40 -9.27
CA ILE A 354 7.45 -22.87 -10.64
C ILE A 354 8.77 -23.03 -11.40
N THR A 355 9.70 -22.08 -11.26
CA THR A 355 11.00 -22.16 -11.92
C THR A 355 11.80 -23.38 -11.44
N ALA A 356 11.77 -23.65 -10.13
CA ALA A 356 12.40 -24.82 -9.54
C ALA A 356 11.79 -26.15 -10.03
N SER A 357 10.49 -26.18 -10.33
CA SER A 357 9.79 -27.42 -10.74
C SER A 357 9.73 -27.65 -12.25
N GLN A 358 9.68 -26.60 -13.07
CA GLN A 358 9.46 -26.71 -14.52
C GLN A 358 10.67 -26.33 -15.38
N GLY A 359 11.73 -25.78 -14.77
CA GLY A 359 12.93 -25.32 -15.44
C GLY A 359 12.79 -23.94 -16.11
N GLU A 360 13.92 -23.25 -16.28
CA GLU A 360 13.97 -21.83 -16.68
C GLU A 360 13.39 -21.53 -18.07
N VAL A 361 13.49 -22.48 -19.01
CA VAL A 361 13.03 -22.28 -20.40
C VAL A 361 11.51 -22.14 -20.46
N LYS A 362 10.78 -23.00 -19.75
CA LYS A 362 9.32 -22.96 -19.70
C LYS A 362 8.82 -21.74 -18.93
N THR A 363 9.49 -21.37 -17.83
CA THR A 363 9.12 -20.18 -17.06
C THR A 363 9.43 -18.88 -17.78
N GLY A 364 10.47 -18.84 -18.62
CA GLY A 364 10.79 -17.70 -19.46
C GLY A 364 9.65 -17.31 -20.42
N ALA A 365 8.96 -18.28 -21.02
CA ALA A 365 7.80 -18.01 -21.87
C ALA A 365 6.63 -17.42 -21.07
N LEU A 366 6.36 -17.98 -19.88
CA LEU A 366 5.33 -17.48 -18.98
C LEU A 366 5.60 -16.04 -18.52
N PHE A 367 6.85 -15.72 -18.17
CA PHE A 367 7.24 -14.35 -17.82
C PHE A 367 7.03 -13.35 -18.97
N LYS A 368 7.28 -13.76 -20.23
CA LYS A 368 7.00 -12.90 -21.40
C LYS A 368 5.51 -12.60 -21.55
N VAL A 369 4.66 -13.63 -21.45
CA VAL A 369 3.20 -13.47 -21.52
C VAL A 369 2.72 -12.54 -20.41
N LEU A 370 3.20 -12.73 -19.18
CA LEU A 370 2.83 -11.88 -18.06
C LEU A 370 3.32 -10.44 -18.20
N THR A 371 4.50 -10.25 -18.77
CA THR A 371 5.00 -8.90 -19.09
C THR A 371 4.09 -8.23 -20.12
N ALA A 372 3.70 -8.94 -21.16
CA ALA A 372 2.77 -8.40 -22.17
C ALA A 372 1.39 -8.09 -21.56
N LEU A 373 0.86 -8.96 -20.71
CA LEU A 373 -0.40 -8.73 -19.99
C LEU A 373 -0.29 -7.55 -19.02
N ALA A 374 0.81 -7.41 -18.30
CA ALA A 374 1.07 -6.28 -17.41
C ALA A 374 1.07 -4.96 -18.15
N ILE A 375 1.80 -4.91 -19.26
CA ILE A 375 1.86 -3.72 -20.11
C ILE A 375 0.47 -3.45 -20.68
N GLY A 376 -0.23 -4.46 -21.21
CA GLY A 376 -1.57 -4.33 -21.73
C GLY A 376 -2.57 -3.82 -20.70
N LEU A 377 -2.52 -4.32 -19.46
CA LEU A 377 -3.39 -3.89 -18.36
C LEU A 377 -3.01 -2.52 -17.82
N SER A 378 -1.72 -2.20 -17.73
CA SER A 378 -1.26 -0.84 -17.42
C SER A 378 -1.74 0.14 -18.47
N LEU A 379 -1.65 -0.21 -19.76
CA LEU A 379 -2.22 0.59 -20.84
C LEU A 379 -3.75 0.63 -20.81
N ALA A 380 -4.45 -0.40 -20.36
CA ALA A 380 -5.92 -0.40 -20.34
C ALA A 380 -6.52 0.31 -19.12
N VAL A 381 -5.86 0.22 -17.96
CA VAL A 381 -6.45 0.54 -16.65
C VAL A 381 -5.61 1.53 -15.85
N SER A 382 -4.40 1.90 -16.27
CA SER A 382 -3.64 2.92 -15.53
C SER A 382 -4.32 4.29 -15.60
N PRO A 383 -4.34 5.07 -14.50
CA PRO A 383 -4.67 6.49 -14.54
C PRO A 383 -3.69 7.32 -15.37
N LEU A 384 -2.57 6.77 -15.84
CA LEU A 384 -1.70 7.44 -16.82
C LEU A 384 -2.12 7.19 -18.27
N SER A 385 -2.91 6.14 -18.53
CA SER A 385 -3.22 5.75 -19.89
C SER A 385 -4.12 6.75 -20.60
N PRO A 386 -3.87 7.11 -21.88
CA PRO A 386 -4.82 7.84 -22.69
C PRO A 386 -6.17 7.12 -22.86
N LEU A 387 -6.19 5.79 -22.80
CA LEU A 387 -7.40 4.97 -22.97
C LEU A 387 -8.40 5.15 -21.82
N THR A 388 -7.93 5.61 -20.66
CA THR A 388 -8.78 5.87 -19.50
C THR A 388 -9.31 7.30 -19.45
N ARG A 389 -9.00 8.14 -20.45
CA ARG A 389 -9.52 9.51 -20.54
C ARG A 389 -11.05 9.48 -20.70
N GLY A 390 -11.74 10.23 -19.83
CA GLY A 390 -13.21 10.30 -19.80
C GLY A 390 -13.86 9.16 -19.01
N LEU A 391 -13.11 8.16 -18.57
CA LEU A 391 -13.60 7.15 -17.63
C LEU A 391 -13.47 7.69 -16.21
N HIS A 392 -14.52 8.35 -15.69
CA HIS A 392 -14.57 8.82 -14.30
C HIS A 392 -14.82 7.65 -13.33
N LEU A 393 -13.86 6.72 -13.25
CA LEU A 393 -13.94 5.53 -12.38
C LEU A 393 -13.64 5.86 -10.91
N SER A 394 -12.68 6.75 -10.71
CA SER A 394 -12.34 7.37 -9.44
C SER A 394 -11.68 8.72 -9.70
N PRO A 395 -11.50 9.57 -8.67
CA PRO A 395 -10.80 10.83 -8.79
C PRO A 395 -9.37 10.73 -9.37
N ALA A 396 -8.69 9.60 -9.20
CA ALA A 396 -7.35 9.39 -9.76
C ALA A 396 -7.33 9.37 -11.30
N TYR A 397 -8.46 9.06 -11.94
CA TYR A 397 -8.60 8.96 -13.39
C TYR A 397 -8.97 10.29 -14.06
N GLU A 398 -9.29 11.32 -13.26
CA GLU A 398 -9.48 12.68 -13.77
C GLU A 398 -8.14 13.23 -14.26
N LYS A 399 -8.04 13.41 -15.58
CA LYS A 399 -6.82 13.84 -16.24
C LYS A 399 -6.63 15.35 -16.03
N PRO A 400 -5.38 15.82 -15.89
CA PRO A 400 -5.08 17.25 -15.96
C PRO A 400 -5.65 17.87 -17.23
N HIS A 401 -6.38 18.97 -17.09
CA HIS A 401 -6.93 19.73 -18.19
C HIS A 401 -6.68 21.22 -17.95
N PHE A 402 -5.86 21.82 -18.80
CA PHE A 402 -5.58 23.25 -18.74
C PHE A 402 -6.54 24.00 -19.67
N ASP A 403 -7.22 24.99 -19.11
CA ASP A 403 -8.06 25.93 -19.84
C ASP A 403 -7.57 27.38 -19.64
N ALA A 404 -8.23 28.33 -20.33
CA ALA A 404 -7.86 29.74 -20.26
C ALA A 404 -7.98 30.36 -18.85
N ARG A 405 -8.57 29.67 -17.86
CA ARG A 405 -8.62 30.10 -16.46
C ARG A 405 -7.43 29.54 -15.68
N THR A 406 -7.06 28.28 -15.91
CA THR A 406 -5.89 27.66 -15.27
C THR A 406 -4.58 28.25 -15.80
N ASP A 407 -4.52 28.61 -17.09
CA ASP A 407 -3.31 29.17 -17.72
C ASP A 407 -2.94 30.56 -17.19
N LYS A 408 -3.87 31.27 -16.52
CA LYS A 408 -3.63 32.62 -15.98
C LYS A 408 -2.94 32.62 -14.61
N ILE A 409 -2.71 31.45 -14.02
CA ILE A 409 -2.23 31.28 -12.65
C ILE A 409 -0.75 30.84 -12.62
N HIS A 410 -0.18 30.52 -13.80
CA HIS A 410 1.24 30.26 -14.03
C HIS A 410 1.89 31.45 -14.72
#